data_AF-A0A2H0LFJ3-F1
#
_entry.id   AF-A0A2H0LFJ3-F1
#
_cell.length_a   1.000
_cell.length_b   1.000
_cell.length_c   1.000
_cell.angle_alpha   90.00
_cell.angle_beta   90.00
_cell.angle_gamma   90.00
#
_symmetry.space_group_name_H-M   'P 1'
#
loop_
_entity.id
_entity.type
_entity.pdbx_description
1 polymer ?
#
loop_
_entity_poly.entity_id
_entity_poly.type
_entity_poly.pdbx_seq_one_letter_code
_entity_poly.pdbx_strand_id
1 'polypeptide(L)'
;MRPSRGAWICAFLSLIGFALAAYLTYLHYGLLRGEFLGGAACGGGTFNCHAVTGGRWASWLGMPVSLWGAFGYLLALGLSLLARQSAQWAEAAFTLLAGLALAFMAVDLYLLYLMAAVIRNFCLFCLFTYAVNLGLLVAAASSIGRPWPQALGGFGAALGWLRPTAARPAAWLFWGIALSGLLATAGVHATSVFLTRGPAGAVRTQIRDYVARQSRVALDVAGDPTLGRADASIQIVEFSDFLCPACQQASKMNAILLANYRSDVTLVFKNYPLDSTCNSRVPQPVHPGACYLAAALECANLQGKFWPFHDLVFHDPKHYVPSRMEEDALRLGLDVARFRSCIDSGQGMAAVKQDIEQAAVANVNRTPTYVINGVPIAGGLTPATFDDLVAVLKETGGR
;
A
#
# COMPACT_ATOMS: atom_id res chain seq x y z
N MET A 1 14.70 -30.14 34.82
CA MET A 1 13.69 -30.45 33.76
C MET A 1 14.19 -29.82 32.47
N ARG A 2 14.34 -30.61 31.40
CA ARG A 2 14.79 -30.05 30.10
C ARG A 2 13.70 -29.11 29.57
N PRO A 3 14.04 -27.91 29.06
CA PRO A 3 13.07 -27.13 28.29
C PRO A 3 12.56 -28.02 27.15
N SER A 4 11.24 -28.12 26.99
CA SER A 4 10.67 -28.87 25.88
C SER A 4 11.20 -28.24 24.58
N ARG A 5 11.67 -29.06 23.65
CA ARG A 5 12.15 -28.58 22.34
C ARG A 5 11.12 -27.65 21.67
N GLY A 6 9.83 -27.91 21.89
CA GLY A 6 8.72 -27.06 21.46
C GLY A 6 8.79 -25.62 21.97
N ALA A 7 9.15 -25.38 23.24
CA ALA A 7 9.23 -24.00 23.77
C ALA A 7 10.31 -23.17 23.05
N TRP A 8 11.43 -23.79 22.68
CA TRP A 8 12.48 -23.13 21.91
C TRP A 8 12.04 -22.84 20.47
N ILE A 9 11.36 -23.79 19.83
CA ILE A 9 10.83 -23.62 18.47
C ILE A 9 9.81 -22.47 18.45
N CYS A 10 8.85 -22.46 19.38
CA CYS A 10 7.86 -21.39 19.47
C CYS A 10 8.50 -20.02 19.76
N ALA A 11 9.49 -19.96 20.64
CA ALA A 11 10.21 -18.72 20.92
C ALA A 11 10.96 -18.20 19.67
N PHE A 12 11.64 -19.09 18.94
CA PHE A 12 12.36 -18.74 17.72
C PHE A 12 11.41 -18.24 16.61
N LEU A 13 10.31 -18.95 16.38
CA LEU A 13 9.26 -18.52 15.44
C LEU A 13 8.65 -17.18 15.83
N SER A 14 8.41 -16.94 17.13
CA SER A 14 7.90 -15.67 17.63
C SER A 14 8.87 -14.51 17.37
N LEU A 15 10.19 -14.73 17.49
CA LEU A 15 11.20 -13.72 17.18
C LEU A 15 11.26 -13.41 15.68
N ILE A 16 11.19 -14.43 14.82
CA ILE A 16 11.10 -14.24 13.36
C ILE A 16 9.84 -13.45 13.02
N GLY A 17 8.70 -13.86 13.57
CA GLY A 17 7.41 -13.19 13.38
C GLY A 17 7.47 -11.73 13.81
N PHE A 18 8.04 -11.44 14.97
CA PHE A 18 8.24 -10.08 15.46
C PHE A 18 9.11 -9.24 14.51
N ALA A 19 10.24 -9.79 14.03
CA ALA A 19 11.12 -9.08 13.09
C ALA A 19 10.41 -8.74 11.77
N LEU A 20 9.65 -9.69 11.21
CA LEU A 20 8.85 -9.47 10.00
C LEU A 20 7.75 -8.44 10.21
N ALA A 21 7.04 -8.52 11.33
CA ALA A 21 5.99 -7.60 11.71
C ALA A 21 6.52 -6.17 11.92
N ALA A 22 7.70 -6.04 12.55
CA ALA A 22 8.40 -4.76 12.69
C ALA A 22 8.82 -4.20 11.32
N TYR A 23 9.36 -5.04 10.44
CA TYR A 23 9.74 -4.63 9.08
C TYR A 23 8.53 -4.20 8.24
N LEU A 24 7.42 -4.94 8.27
CA LEU A 24 6.17 -4.57 7.61
C LEU A 24 5.60 -3.25 8.16
N THR A 25 5.73 -3.02 9.48
CA THR A 25 5.33 -1.76 10.11
C THR A 25 6.18 -0.59 9.63
N TYR A 26 7.50 -0.79 9.53
CA TYR A 26 8.41 0.19 8.96
C TYR A 26 8.05 0.51 7.50
N LEU A 27 7.78 -0.51 6.68
CA LEU A 27 7.34 -0.32 5.29
C LEU A 27 6.03 0.45 5.21
N HIS A 28 5.04 0.13 6.05
CA HIS A 28 3.76 0.83 6.09
C HIS A 28 3.93 2.32 6.39
N TYR A 29 4.61 2.69 7.48
CA TYR A 29 4.83 4.11 7.80
C TYR A 29 5.75 4.81 6.80
N GLY A 30 6.69 4.08 6.20
CA GLY A 30 7.52 4.58 5.11
C GLY A 30 6.70 4.95 3.87
N LEU A 31 5.72 4.12 3.50
CA LEU A 31 4.76 4.39 2.42
C LEU A 31 3.89 5.60 2.72
N LEU A 32 3.39 5.73 3.97
CA LEU A 32 2.59 6.89 4.36
C LEU A 32 3.39 8.21 4.29
N ARG A 33 4.71 8.17 4.45
CA ARG A 33 5.62 9.33 4.30
C ARG A 33 6.08 9.58 2.85
N GLY A 34 5.81 8.66 1.92
CA GLY A 34 6.32 8.74 0.55
C GLY A 34 7.80 8.41 0.40
N GLU A 35 8.45 7.81 1.42
CA GLU A 35 9.90 7.56 1.46
C GLU A 35 10.34 6.29 0.70
N PHE A 36 9.47 5.30 0.53
CA PHE A 36 9.83 3.98 -0.04
C PHE A 36 9.04 3.67 -1.30
N LEU A 37 9.48 4.25 -2.41
CA LEU A 37 8.91 3.98 -3.75
C LEU A 37 10.01 3.57 -4.76
N GLY A 38 11.16 3.10 -4.28
CA GLY A 38 12.26 2.56 -5.09
C GLY A 38 13.01 1.39 -4.47
N GLY A 39 12.51 0.80 -3.38
CA GLY A 39 13.15 -0.32 -2.70
C GLY A 39 12.75 -1.68 -3.29
N ALA A 40 13.67 -2.65 -3.25
CA ALA A 40 13.56 -4.01 -3.78
C ALA A 40 12.53 -4.93 -3.06
N ALA A 41 11.43 -4.38 -2.54
CA ALA A 41 10.35 -5.17 -1.95
C ALA A 41 9.29 -5.48 -3.03
N CYS A 42 9.66 -6.28 -4.04
CA CYS A 42 8.77 -6.83 -5.07
C CYS A 42 7.91 -5.75 -5.77
N GLY A 43 8.53 -4.95 -6.62
CA GLY A 43 7.93 -3.75 -7.24
C GLY A 43 7.39 -3.97 -8.66
N GLY A 44 6.49 -4.96 -8.88
CA GLY A 44 5.79 -5.08 -10.16
C GLY A 44 5.00 -6.37 -10.35
N GLY A 45 3.84 -6.28 -11.00
CA GLY A 45 2.98 -7.43 -11.31
C GLY A 45 2.22 -7.99 -10.10
N THR A 46 2.00 -9.32 -10.07
CA THR A 46 1.15 -9.99 -9.07
C THR A 46 1.73 -10.00 -7.66
N PHE A 47 3.04 -9.82 -7.50
CA PHE A 47 3.71 -9.74 -6.20
C PHE A 47 4.09 -8.29 -5.92
N ASN A 48 3.26 -7.60 -5.15
CA ASN A 48 3.42 -6.19 -4.83
C ASN A 48 3.11 -5.95 -3.34
N CYS A 49 4.15 -5.92 -2.53
CA CYS A 49 3.99 -5.70 -1.09
C CYS A 49 3.48 -4.29 -0.78
N HIS A 50 3.86 -3.29 -1.57
CA HIS A 50 3.41 -1.91 -1.37
C HIS A 50 1.91 -1.75 -1.60
N ALA A 51 1.34 -2.45 -2.58
CA ALA A 51 -0.11 -2.47 -2.81
C ALA A 51 -0.87 -3.03 -1.61
N VAL A 52 -0.33 -4.07 -0.96
CA VAL A 52 -0.94 -4.72 0.21
C VAL A 52 -0.75 -3.87 1.47
N THR A 53 0.48 -3.44 1.77
CA THR A 53 0.78 -2.71 3.02
C THR A 53 0.36 -1.25 2.97
N GLY A 54 0.24 -0.65 1.80
CA GLY A 54 -0.24 0.73 1.61
C GLY A 54 -1.75 0.85 1.52
N GLY A 55 -2.49 -0.27 1.57
CA GLY A 55 -3.93 -0.31 1.41
C GLY A 55 -4.72 0.06 2.66
N ARG A 56 -5.99 0.45 2.48
CA ARG A 56 -6.93 0.75 3.58
C ARG A 56 -7.11 -0.42 4.57
N TRP A 57 -6.94 -1.65 4.08
CA TRP A 57 -7.07 -2.89 4.86
C TRP A 57 -5.82 -3.21 5.69
N ALA A 58 -4.70 -2.53 5.43
CA ALA A 58 -3.47 -2.70 6.20
C ALA A 58 -3.56 -2.06 7.58
N SER A 59 -4.65 -1.34 7.90
CA SER A 59 -4.87 -0.67 9.17
C SER A 59 -6.15 -1.15 9.86
N TRP A 60 -6.07 -1.37 11.16
CA TRP A 60 -7.19 -1.74 12.03
C TRP A 60 -7.12 -0.92 13.33
N LEU A 61 -8.24 -0.29 13.70
CA LEU A 61 -8.32 0.69 14.79
C LEU A 61 -7.30 1.84 14.66
N GLY A 62 -7.05 2.28 13.42
CA GLY A 62 -6.09 3.34 13.11
C GLY A 62 -4.62 2.91 13.09
N MET A 63 -4.29 1.72 13.62
CA MET A 63 -2.92 1.19 13.64
C MET A 63 -2.70 0.17 12.53
N PRO A 64 -1.48 0.04 11.97
CA PRO A 64 -1.21 -1.00 11.00
C PRO A 64 -1.37 -2.40 11.60
N VAL A 65 -1.96 -3.32 10.84
CA VAL A 65 -2.17 -4.73 11.24
C VAL A 65 -0.85 -5.41 11.59
N SER A 66 0.24 -5.06 10.92
CA SER A 66 1.59 -5.54 11.24
C SER A 66 2.05 -5.16 12.65
N LEU A 67 1.61 -4.02 13.17
CA LEU A 67 1.96 -3.58 14.52
C LEU A 67 1.18 -4.36 15.58
N TRP A 68 -0.09 -4.68 15.32
CA TRP A 68 -0.86 -5.66 16.12
C TRP A 68 -0.21 -7.04 16.09
N GLY A 69 0.29 -7.46 14.91
CA GLY A 69 1.08 -8.69 14.76
C GLY A 69 2.34 -8.67 15.64
N ALA A 70 3.10 -7.58 15.63
CA ALA A 70 4.29 -7.43 16.47
C ALA A 70 3.97 -7.56 17.97
N PHE A 71 2.89 -6.92 18.42
CA PHE A 71 2.38 -7.11 19.78
C PHE A 71 2.01 -8.57 20.08
N GLY A 72 1.30 -9.22 19.16
CA GLY A 72 0.94 -10.62 19.25
C GLY A 72 2.15 -11.55 19.37
N TYR A 73 3.21 -11.31 18.61
CA TYR A 73 4.45 -12.08 18.69
C TYR A 73 5.21 -11.85 20.02
N LEU A 74 5.11 -10.68 20.64
CA LEU A 74 5.64 -10.45 21.99
C LEU A 74 4.89 -11.28 23.04
N LEU A 75 3.56 -11.40 22.93
CA LEU A 75 2.76 -12.28 23.78
C LEU A 75 3.14 -13.74 23.58
N ALA A 76 3.30 -14.17 22.32
CA ALA A 76 3.73 -15.52 21.98
C ALA A 76 5.14 -15.83 22.53
N LEU A 77 6.06 -14.88 22.44
CA LEU A 77 7.39 -15.00 23.05
C LEU A 77 7.28 -15.13 24.57
N GLY A 78 6.47 -14.29 25.23
CA GLY A 78 6.22 -14.34 26.67
C GLY A 78 5.68 -15.70 27.12
N LEU A 79 4.67 -16.24 26.43
CA LEU A 79 4.13 -17.58 26.71
C LEU A 79 5.16 -18.68 26.46
N SER A 80 5.97 -18.57 25.40
CA SER A 80 7.05 -19.52 25.11
C SER A 80 8.11 -19.53 26.20
N LEU A 81 8.39 -18.37 26.80
CA LEU A 81 9.30 -18.25 27.94
C LEU A 81 8.69 -18.82 29.23
N LEU A 82 7.39 -18.60 29.48
CA LEU A 82 6.67 -19.21 30.60
C LEU A 82 6.66 -20.73 30.53
N ALA A 83 6.48 -21.29 29.33
CA ALA A 83 6.46 -22.74 29.12
C ALA A 83 7.77 -23.43 29.57
N ARG A 84 8.86 -22.67 29.71
CA ARG A 84 10.16 -23.18 30.15
C ARG A 84 10.33 -23.23 31.66
N GLN A 85 9.53 -22.46 32.41
CA GLN A 85 9.76 -22.28 33.84
C GLN A 85 9.36 -23.53 34.64
N SER A 86 8.30 -24.22 34.25
CA SER A 86 7.89 -25.48 34.89
C SER A 86 6.93 -26.29 34.01
N ALA A 87 6.82 -27.59 34.29
CA ALA A 87 5.92 -28.49 33.55
C ALA A 87 4.44 -28.08 33.65
N GLN A 88 4.00 -27.60 34.82
CA GLN A 88 2.63 -27.09 35.03
C GLN A 88 2.33 -25.85 34.19
N TRP A 89 3.30 -24.94 34.04
CA TRP A 89 3.17 -23.76 33.19
C TRP A 89 3.26 -24.13 31.70
N ALA A 90 3.98 -25.18 31.35
CA ALA A 90 4.14 -25.63 29.96
C ALA A 90 2.81 -25.98 29.31
N GLU A 91 1.98 -26.80 29.95
CA GLU A 91 0.69 -27.23 29.38
C GLU A 91 -0.27 -26.04 29.20
N ALA A 92 -0.38 -25.17 30.21
CA ALA A 92 -1.19 -23.97 30.12
C ALA A 92 -0.66 -23.00 29.04
N ALA A 93 0.64 -22.76 29.00
CA ALA A 93 1.25 -21.85 28.03
C ALA A 93 1.13 -22.35 26.59
N PHE A 94 1.32 -23.65 26.32
CA PHE A 94 1.13 -24.21 24.99
C PHE A 94 -0.34 -24.18 24.55
N THR A 95 -1.28 -24.39 25.48
CA THR A 95 -2.72 -24.24 25.18
C THR A 95 -3.07 -22.79 24.81
N LEU A 96 -2.51 -21.81 25.52
CA LEU A 96 -2.71 -20.39 25.21
C LEU A 96 -2.01 -19.98 23.91
N LEU A 97 -0.80 -20.48 23.65
CA LEU A 97 -0.06 -20.27 22.39
C LEU A 97 -0.83 -20.82 21.20
N ALA A 98 -1.35 -22.04 21.34
CA ALA A 98 -2.20 -22.68 20.35
C ALA A 98 -3.46 -21.84 20.04
N GLY A 99 -4.13 -21.34 21.08
CA GLY A 99 -5.29 -20.44 20.92
C GLY A 99 -4.93 -19.11 20.23
N LEU A 100 -3.81 -18.50 20.63
CA LEU A 100 -3.30 -17.26 20.02
C LEU A 100 -2.92 -17.47 18.55
N ALA A 101 -2.19 -18.56 18.24
CA ALA A 101 -1.80 -18.89 16.87
C ALA A 101 -3.02 -19.24 16.00
N LEU A 102 -4.05 -19.86 16.55
CA LEU A 102 -5.31 -20.09 15.85
C LEU A 102 -6.02 -18.76 15.51
N ALA A 103 -6.01 -17.80 16.43
CA ALA A 103 -6.51 -16.45 16.16
C ALA A 103 -5.72 -15.75 15.05
N PHE A 104 -4.39 -15.89 15.04
CA PHE A 104 -3.57 -15.40 13.92
C PHE A 104 -3.94 -16.07 12.60
N MET A 105 -4.09 -17.39 12.57
CA MET A 105 -4.49 -18.11 11.36
C MET A 105 -5.84 -17.65 10.82
N ALA A 106 -6.81 -17.35 11.69
CA ALA A 106 -8.10 -16.80 11.26
C ALA A 106 -7.96 -15.42 10.60
N VAL A 107 -7.13 -14.54 11.18
CA VAL A 107 -6.80 -13.24 10.58
C VAL A 107 -6.03 -13.42 9.26
N ASP A 108 -5.07 -14.32 9.21
CA ASP A 108 -4.25 -14.60 8.03
C ASP A 108 -5.11 -15.09 6.85
N LEU A 109 -6.08 -15.97 7.10
CA LEU A 109 -7.02 -16.43 6.07
C LEU A 109 -7.88 -15.28 5.53
N TYR A 110 -8.34 -14.38 6.40
CA TYR A 110 -9.09 -13.20 5.97
C TYR A 110 -8.23 -12.24 5.14
N LEU A 111 -7.00 -11.95 5.58
CA LEU A 111 -6.07 -11.09 4.86
C LEU A 111 -5.61 -11.73 3.54
N LEU A 112 -5.44 -13.06 3.49
CA LEU A 112 -5.16 -13.81 2.27
C LEU A 112 -6.32 -13.70 1.28
N TYR A 113 -7.57 -13.80 1.75
CA TYR A 113 -8.75 -13.54 0.93
C TYR A 113 -8.72 -12.11 0.35
N LEU A 114 -8.40 -11.10 1.17
CA LEU A 114 -8.27 -9.72 0.67
C LEU A 114 -7.17 -9.58 -0.39
N MET A 115 -6.00 -10.18 -0.17
CA MET A 115 -4.89 -10.15 -1.15
C MET A 115 -5.28 -10.83 -2.48
N ALA A 116 -5.92 -12.00 -2.41
CA ALA A 116 -6.25 -12.81 -3.59
C ALA A 116 -7.47 -12.28 -4.36
N ALA A 117 -8.55 -11.93 -3.65
CA ALA A 117 -9.84 -11.63 -4.27
C ALA A 117 -10.09 -10.12 -4.45
N VAL A 118 -9.62 -9.28 -3.51
CA VAL A 118 -9.93 -7.85 -3.50
C VAL A 118 -8.79 -7.04 -4.14
N ILE A 119 -7.59 -7.10 -3.58
CA ILE A 119 -6.42 -6.32 -4.01
C ILE A 119 -5.80 -6.90 -5.29
N ARG A 120 -5.91 -8.23 -5.44
CA ARG A 120 -5.30 -9.04 -6.53
C ARG A 120 -3.79 -8.89 -6.62
N ASN A 121 -3.15 -8.73 -5.47
CA ASN A 121 -1.70 -8.64 -5.32
C ASN A 121 -1.29 -9.38 -4.04
N PHE A 122 -0.17 -10.09 -4.11
CA PHE A 122 0.38 -10.84 -2.99
C PHE A 122 1.59 -10.12 -2.39
N CYS A 123 1.71 -10.11 -1.07
CA CYS A 123 2.92 -9.67 -0.40
C CYS A 123 3.70 -10.85 0.18
N LEU A 124 4.94 -11.04 -0.31
CA LEU A 124 5.80 -12.14 0.12
C LEU A 124 6.10 -12.13 1.63
N PHE A 125 6.31 -10.95 2.22
CA PHE A 125 6.54 -10.82 3.66
C PHE A 125 5.31 -11.22 4.48
N CYS A 126 4.10 -10.89 4.02
CA CYS A 126 2.85 -11.35 4.65
C CYS A 126 2.71 -12.88 4.55
N LEU A 127 2.97 -13.46 3.38
CA LEU A 127 2.93 -14.91 3.20
C LEU A 127 3.95 -15.63 4.11
N PHE A 128 5.13 -15.03 4.30
CA PHE A 128 6.12 -15.57 5.24
C PHE A 128 5.65 -15.45 6.69
N THR A 129 4.98 -14.35 7.09
CA THR A 129 4.33 -14.28 8.42
C THR A 129 3.25 -15.35 8.59
N TYR A 130 2.50 -15.71 7.54
CA TYR A 130 1.49 -16.76 7.61
C TYR A 130 2.13 -18.14 7.79
N ALA A 131 3.26 -18.39 7.13
CA ALA A 131 4.03 -19.61 7.33
C ALA A 131 4.59 -19.69 8.77
N VAL A 132 5.04 -18.57 9.34
CA VAL A 132 5.47 -18.50 10.75
C VAL A 132 4.31 -18.79 11.70
N ASN A 133 3.13 -18.23 11.46
CA ASN A 133 1.93 -18.45 12.28
C ASN A 133 1.46 -19.90 12.23
N LEU A 134 1.45 -20.51 11.05
CA LEU A 134 1.16 -21.94 10.88
C LEU A 134 2.19 -22.80 11.62
N GLY A 135 3.48 -22.48 11.50
CA GLY A 135 4.55 -23.15 12.24
C GLY A 135 4.37 -23.03 13.75
N LEU A 136 3.98 -21.85 14.24
CA LEU A 136 3.74 -21.60 15.66
C LEU A 136 2.56 -22.43 16.16
N LEU A 137 1.46 -22.51 15.39
CA LEU A 137 0.31 -23.35 15.70
C LEU A 137 0.70 -24.82 15.78
N VAL A 138 1.41 -25.34 14.77
CA VAL A 138 1.86 -26.74 14.73
C VAL A 138 2.79 -27.06 15.90
N ALA A 139 3.79 -26.21 16.15
CA ALA A 139 4.77 -26.41 17.23
C ALA A 139 4.10 -26.35 18.63
N ALA A 140 3.18 -25.43 18.83
CA ALA A 140 2.41 -25.33 20.07
C ALA A 140 1.51 -26.55 20.26
N ALA A 141 0.72 -26.92 19.24
CA ALA A 141 -0.20 -28.06 19.27
C ALA A 141 0.54 -29.39 19.51
N SER A 142 1.68 -29.62 18.83
CA SER A 142 2.48 -30.84 19.02
C SER A 142 3.13 -30.94 20.40
N SER A 143 3.20 -29.84 21.13
CA SER A 143 3.78 -29.77 22.47
C SER A 143 2.75 -29.97 23.58
N ILE A 144 1.45 -30.05 23.24
CA ILE A 144 0.37 -30.36 24.17
C ILE A 144 0.25 -31.88 24.29
N GLY A 145 0.35 -32.42 25.51
CA GLY A 145 0.29 -33.87 25.76
C GLY A 145 -1.10 -34.51 25.65
N ARG A 146 -2.11 -33.76 25.18
CA ARG A 146 -3.52 -34.19 25.07
C ARG A 146 -4.07 -33.92 23.67
N PRO A 147 -5.09 -34.66 23.22
CA PRO A 147 -5.76 -34.40 21.94
C PRO A 147 -6.33 -32.99 21.84
N TRP A 148 -6.24 -32.39 20.65
CA TRP A 148 -6.65 -31.00 20.38
C TRP A 148 -8.07 -30.62 20.88
N PRO A 149 -9.12 -31.46 20.71
CA PRO A 149 -10.46 -31.12 21.20
C PRO A 149 -10.53 -30.95 22.73
N GLN A 150 -9.71 -31.70 23.46
CA GLN A 150 -9.64 -31.63 24.92
C GLN A 150 -8.79 -30.43 25.37
N ALA A 151 -7.75 -30.08 24.61
CA ALA A 151 -6.93 -28.90 24.86
C ALA A 151 -7.76 -27.61 24.76
N LEU A 152 -8.66 -27.50 23.77
CA LEU A 152 -9.58 -26.36 23.63
C LEU A 152 -10.53 -26.23 24.83
N GLY A 153 -11.02 -27.34 25.37
CA GLY A 153 -11.82 -27.34 26.62
C GLY A 153 -11.05 -26.85 27.85
N GLY A 154 -9.71 -26.91 27.81
CA GLY A 154 -8.81 -26.42 28.86
C GLY A 154 -8.45 -24.94 28.76
N PHE A 155 -8.87 -24.22 27.71
CA PHE A 155 -8.47 -22.83 27.47
C PHE A 155 -8.83 -21.88 28.62
N GLY A 156 -10.04 -22.01 29.18
CA GLY A 156 -10.48 -21.20 30.32
C GLY A 156 -9.65 -21.46 31.60
N ALA A 157 -9.28 -22.73 31.83
CA ALA A 157 -8.40 -23.08 32.94
C ALA A 157 -6.97 -22.55 32.72
N ALA A 158 -6.47 -22.60 31.48
CA ALA A 158 -5.17 -22.05 31.10
C ALA A 158 -5.11 -20.52 31.28
N LEU A 159 -6.18 -19.79 30.94
CA LEU A 159 -6.29 -18.36 31.24
C LEU A 159 -6.22 -18.07 32.75
N GLY A 160 -6.78 -18.97 33.58
CA GLY A 160 -6.68 -18.88 35.03
C GLY A 160 -5.26 -18.91 35.57
N TRP A 161 -4.30 -19.50 34.83
CA TRP A 161 -2.88 -19.48 35.18
C TRP A 161 -2.22 -18.13 34.96
N LEU A 162 -2.73 -17.32 34.04
CA LEU A 162 -2.25 -15.95 33.82
C LEU A 162 -2.71 -14.97 34.90
N ARG A 163 -3.55 -15.37 35.86
CA ARG A 163 -3.95 -14.48 36.96
C ARG A 163 -2.73 -14.15 37.84
N PRO A 164 -2.34 -12.86 37.95
CA PRO A 164 -1.20 -12.46 38.75
C PRO A 164 -1.52 -12.65 40.24
N THR A 165 -0.82 -13.58 40.89
CA THR A 165 -0.92 -13.83 42.33
C THR A 165 0.48 -13.93 42.93
N ALA A 166 0.61 -13.75 44.25
CA ALA A 166 1.90 -13.89 44.94
C ALA A 166 2.54 -15.28 44.73
N ALA A 167 1.71 -16.32 44.58
CA ALA A 167 2.14 -17.69 44.29
C ALA A 167 2.59 -17.93 42.84
N ARG A 168 2.40 -16.94 41.94
CA ARG A 168 2.65 -17.06 40.49
C ARG A 168 3.42 -15.82 39.97
N PRO A 169 4.67 -15.60 40.39
CA PRO A 169 5.46 -14.45 39.94
C PRO A 169 5.69 -14.44 38.42
N ALA A 170 5.67 -15.61 37.77
CA ALA A 170 5.77 -15.72 36.32
C ALA A 170 4.59 -15.04 35.59
N ALA A 171 3.38 -15.07 36.17
CA ALA A 171 2.22 -14.38 35.62
C ALA A 171 2.42 -12.86 35.57
N TRP A 172 3.06 -12.30 36.60
CA TRP A 172 3.42 -10.87 36.64
C TRP A 172 4.41 -10.50 35.55
N LEU A 173 5.41 -11.35 35.29
CA LEU A 173 6.37 -11.13 34.20
C LEU A 173 5.65 -11.11 32.84
N PHE A 174 4.72 -12.03 32.60
CA PHE A 174 3.93 -12.04 31.37
C PHE A 174 3.11 -10.77 31.18
N TRP A 175 2.38 -10.33 32.22
CA TRP A 175 1.61 -9.09 32.15
C TRP A 175 2.49 -7.85 32.04
N GLY A 176 3.69 -7.85 32.63
CA GLY A 176 4.69 -6.82 32.42
C GLY A 176 5.10 -6.72 30.95
N ILE A 177 5.45 -7.86 30.33
CA ILE A 177 5.78 -7.92 28.89
C ILE A 177 4.59 -7.46 28.03
N ALA A 178 3.38 -7.93 28.35
CA ALA A 178 2.17 -7.56 27.63
C ALA A 178 1.89 -6.05 27.72
N LEU A 179 1.94 -5.47 28.93
CA LEU A 179 1.71 -4.05 29.13
C LEU A 179 2.80 -3.21 28.46
N SER A 180 4.08 -3.54 28.65
CA SER A 180 5.19 -2.84 27.99
C SER A 180 5.12 -2.94 26.47
N GLY A 181 4.77 -4.11 25.92
CA GLY A 181 4.59 -4.32 24.49
C GLY A 181 3.43 -3.50 23.92
N LEU A 182 2.31 -3.43 24.65
CA LEU A 182 1.16 -2.61 24.27
C LEU A 182 1.48 -1.11 24.31
N LEU A 183 2.14 -0.65 25.37
CA LEU A 183 2.58 0.75 25.51
C LEU A 183 3.60 1.12 24.44
N ALA A 184 4.57 0.26 24.13
CA ALA A 184 5.53 0.46 23.06
C ALA A 184 4.84 0.55 21.70
N THR A 185 3.88 -0.35 21.44
CA THR A 185 3.06 -0.35 20.22
C THR A 185 2.26 0.95 20.07
N ALA A 186 1.56 1.35 21.12
CA ALA A 186 0.81 2.61 21.15
C ALA A 186 1.73 3.83 20.98
N GLY A 187 2.90 3.82 21.62
CA GLY A 187 3.93 4.86 21.50
C GLY A 187 4.46 4.98 20.08
N VAL A 188 4.87 3.87 19.46
CA VAL A 188 5.33 3.84 18.05
C VAL A 188 4.25 4.39 17.12
N HIS A 189 2.99 3.98 17.30
CA HIS A 189 1.90 4.50 16.49
C HIS A 189 1.70 6.01 16.71
N ALA A 190 1.61 6.46 17.95
CA ALA A 190 1.40 7.87 18.28
C ALA A 190 2.52 8.75 17.72
N THR A 191 3.78 8.34 17.89
CA THR A 191 4.94 9.04 17.33
C THR A 191 4.92 9.03 15.80
N SER A 192 4.61 7.90 15.17
CA SER A 192 4.55 7.82 13.71
C SER A 192 3.45 8.70 13.14
N VAL A 193 2.26 8.71 13.74
CA VAL A 193 1.16 9.59 13.34
C VAL A 193 1.54 11.05 13.52
N PHE A 194 2.15 11.41 14.66
CA PHE A 194 2.60 12.78 14.89
C PHE A 194 3.64 13.23 13.86
N LEU A 195 4.62 12.37 13.54
CA LEU A 195 5.65 12.68 12.54
C LEU A 195 5.11 12.73 11.11
N THR A 196 4.07 11.96 10.79
CA THR A 196 3.51 11.88 9.42
C THR A 196 2.41 12.89 9.16
N ARG A 197 1.53 13.14 10.14
CA ARG A 197 0.29 13.94 9.98
C ARG A 197 0.23 15.15 10.91
N GLY A 198 1.24 15.39 11.74
CA GLY A 198 1.16 16.41 12.79
C GLY A 198 0.11 16.06 13.85
N PRO A 199 -0.44 17.07 14.56
CA PRO A 199 -1.51 16.86 15.53
C PRO A 199 -2.72 16.16 14.90
N ALA A 200 -3.33 15.21 15.62
CA ALA A 200 -4.51 14.48 15.15
C ALA A 200 -5.61 15.47 14.69
N GLY A 201 -6.00 15.37 13.41
CA GLY A 201 -7.02 16.22 12.80
C GLY A 201 -6.50 17.43 12.00
N ALA A 202 -5.21 17.81 12.12
CA ALA A 202 -4.66 18.96 11.41
C ALA A 202 -4.74 18.80 9.88
N VAL A 203 -4.29 17.65 9.35
CA VAL A 203 -4.28 17.37 7.90
C VAL A 203 -5.69 17.34 7.31
N ARG A 204 -6.65 16.69 7.97
CA ARG A 204 -8.03 16.62 7.46
C ARG A 204 -8.69 18.00 7.43
N THR A 205 -8.47 18.84 8.43
CA THR A 205 -8.94 20.23 8.44
C THR A 205 -8.28 21.03 7.33
N GLN A 206 -6.96 20.90 7.14
CA GLN A 206 -6.25 21.56 6.03
C GLN A 206 -6.78 21.13 4.66
N ILE A 207 -7.05 19.83 4.46
CA ILE A 207 -7.65 19.31 3.23
C ILE A 207 -9.05 19.87 3.03
N ARG A 208 -9.88 19.91 4.08
CA ARG A 208 -11.22 20.51 4.02
C ARG A 208 -11.16 21.98 3.62
N ASP A 209 -10.30 22.76 4.26
CA ASP A 209 -10.12 24.18 3.95
C ASP A 209 -9.56 24.39 2.54
N TYR A 210 -8.67 23.50 2.09
CA TYR A 210 -8.16 23.51 0.73
C TYR A 210 -9.27 23.25 -0.28
N VAL A 211 -10.01 22.15 -0.14
CA VAL A 211 -11.12 21.76 -1.02
C VAL A 211 -12.18 22.86 -1.06
N ALA A 212 -12.53 23.46 0.07
CA ALA A 212 -13.53 24.53 0.15
C ALA A 212 -13.09 25.81 -0.59
N ARG A 213 -11.79 26.06 -0.76
CA ARG A 213 -11.25 27.21 -1.49
C ARG A 213 -11.08 26.97 -2.99
N GLN A 214 -11.06 25.72 -3.45
CA GLN A 214 -10.89 25.41 -4.86
C GLN A 214 -12.22 25.53 -5.61
N SER A 215 -12.20 26.19 -6.76
CA SER A 215 -13.31 26.12 -7.71
C SER A 215 -13.30 24.76 -8.40
N ARG A 216 -14.46 24.09 -8.44
CA ARG A 216 -14.58 22.84 -9.17
C ARG A 216 -14.54 23.11 -10.68
N VAL A 217 -13.76 22.30 -11.39
CA VAL A 217 -13.62 22.35 -12.85
C VAL A 217 -14.20 21.07 -13.46
N ALA A 218 -14.80 21.20 -14.64
CA ALA A 218 -15.22 20.06 -15.44
C ALA A 218 -14.22 19.91 -16.59
N LEU A 219 -13.70 18.70 -16.78
CA LEU A 219 -12.74 18.37 -17.83
C LEU A 219 -13.41 17.43 -18.83
N ASP A 220 -13.09 17.61 -20.11
CA ASP A 220 -13.42 16.62 -21.13
C ASP A 220 -12.42 15.47 -21.06
N VAL A 221 -12.95 14.27 -20.85
CA VAL A 221 -12.19 13.02 -20.71
C VAL A 221 -12.49 12.01 -21.83
N ALA A 222 -13.24 12.42 -22.85
CA ALA A 222 -13.64 11.54 -23.92
C ALA A 222 -12.43 11.10 -24.78
N GLY A 223 -12.22 9.79 -24.89
CA GLY A 223 -11.11 9.22 -25.68
C GLY A 223 -9.78 9.11 -24.92
N ASP A 224 -9.69 9.68 -23.72
CA ASP A 224 -8.49 9.60 -22.90
C ASP A 224 -8.20 8.18 -22.39
N PRO A 225 -6.92 7.83 -22.20
CA PRO A 225 -6.54 6.59 -21.54
C PRO A 225 -7.12 6.52 -20.12
N THR A 226 -7.90 5.46 -19.87
CA THR A 226 -8.63 5.30 -18.61
C THR A 226 -8.38 3.93 -17.97
N LEU A 227 -8.21 3.89 -16.65
CA LEU A 227 -8.22 2.69 -15.79
C LEU A 227 -9.35 2.78 -14.76
N GLY A 228 -9.78 1.61 -14.27
CA GLY A 228 -10.85 1.52 -13.28
C GLY A 228 -12.22 1.34 -13.92
N ARG A 229 -13.28 1.60 -13.16
CA ARG A 229 -14.67 1.41 -13.60
C ARG A 229 -15.23 2.70 -14.17
N ALA A 230 -15.86 2.68 -15.34
CA ALA A 230 -16.44 3.89 -15.92
C ALA A 230 -17.50 4.60 -15.03
N ASP A 231 -18.18 3.87 -14.15
CA ASP A 231 -19.23 4.36 -13.25
C ASP A 231 -18.74 4.62 -11.81
N ALA A 232 -17.43 4.72 -11.61
CA ALA A 232 -16.87 4.90 -10.27
C ALA A 232 -17.24 6.27 -9.67
N SER A 233 -17.50 6.29 -8.36
CA SER A 233 -17.86 7.52 -7.62
C SER A 233 -16.75 8.55 -7.51
N ILE A 234 -15.50 8.18 -7.82
CA ILE A 234 -14.33 9.04 -7.73
C ILE A 234 -13.63 9.03 -9.09
N GLN A 235 -13.72 10.13 -9.82
CA GLN A 235 -12.93 10.35 -11.02
C GLN A 235 -11.66 11.12 -10.65
N ILE A 236 -10.51 10.56 -11.00
CA ILE A 236 -9.20 11.15 -10.88
C ILE A 236 -8.69 11.42 -12.29
N VAL A 237 -8.48 12.69 -12.65
CA VAL A 237 -7.76 13.06 -13.87
C VAL A 237 -6.34 13.46 -13.47
N GLU A 238 -5.33 12.77 -13.98
CA GLU A 238 -3.92 13.10 -13.73
C GLU A 238 -3.31 13.79 -14.94
N PHE A 239 -2.81 15.00 -14.73
CA PHE A 239 -1.90 15.67 -15.65
C PHE A 239 -0.45 15.30 -15.33
N SER A 240 0.20 14.61 -16.26
CA SER A 240 1.50 13.98 -16.03
C SER A 240 2.49 14.23 -17.18
N ASP A 241 3.78 14.09 -16.86
CA ASP A 241 4.89 14.16 -17.81
C ASP A 241 5.76 12.92 -17.66
N PHE A 242 5.96 12.18 -18.76
CA PHE A 242 6.72 10.94 -18.78
C PHE A 242 8.19 11.05 -18.34
N LEU A 243 8.80 12.22 -18.48
CA LEU A 243 10.17 12.49 -18.08
C LEU A 243 10.29 13.14 -16.70
N CYS A 244 9.16 13.46 -16.04
CA CYS A 244 9.15 14.04 -14.71
C CYS A 244 9.38 12.98 -13.62
N PRO A 245 10.42 13.13 -12.76
CA PRO A 245 10.66 12.19 -11.66
C PRO A 245 9.50 12.11 -10.66
N ALA A 246 8.80 13.22 -10.40
CA ALA A 246 7.64 13.22 -9.53
C ALA A 246 6.43 12.51 -10.15
N CYS A 247 6.31 12.51 -11.48
CA CYS A 247 5.28 11.77 -12.21
C CYS A 247 5.55 10.25 -12.19
N GLN A 248 6.82 9.85 -12.35
CA GLN A 248 7.23 8.44 -12.15
C GLN A 248 6.85 7.94 -10.74
N GLN A 249 7.07 8.79 -9.74
CA GLN A 249 6.67 8.50 -8.36
C GLN A 249 5.14 8.38 -8.21
N ALA A 250 4.41 9.30 -8.82
CA ALA A 250 2.95 9.29 -8.85
C ALA A 250 2.39 8.04 -9.54
N SER A 251 2.97 7.60 -10.65
CA SER A 251 2.58 6.37 -11.35
C SER A 251 2.64 5.14 -10.43
N LYS A 252 3.71 5.00 -9.64
CA LYS A 252 3.81 3.94 -8.62
C LYS A 252 2.74 4.06 -7.55
N MET A 253 2.40 5.29 -7.14
CA MET A 253 1.34 5.53 -6.18
C MET A 253 -0.04 5.17 -6.74
N ASN A 254 -0.31 5.55 -7.98
CA ASN A 254 -1.56 5.26 -8.66
C ASN A 254 -1.80 3.76 -8.75
N ALA A 255 -0.76 2.96 -8.96
CA ALA A 255 -0.87 1.50 -8.92
C ALA A 255 -1.38 0.99 -7.56
N ILE A 256 -0.90 1.57 -6.45
CA ILE A 256 -1.36 1.26 -5.08
C ILE A 256 -2.81 1.72 -4.89
N LEU A 257 -3.14 2.94 -5.32
CA LEU A 257 -4.50 3.49 -5.22
C LEU A 257 -5.49 2.64 -6.00
N LEU A 258 -5.21 2.40 -7.28
CA LEU A 258 -6.04 1.58 -8.15
C LEU A 258 -6.22 0.17 -7.58
N ALA A 259 -5.17 -0.46 -7.05
CA ALA A 259 -5.30 -1.78 -6.43
C ALA A 259 -6.26 -1.81 -5.22
N ASN A 260 -6.30 -0.74 -4.43
CA ASN A 260 -7.10 -0.64 -3.21
C ASN A 260 -8.51 -0.07 -3.42
N TYR A 261 -8.71 0.67 -4.50
CA TYR A 261 -9.95 1.40 -4.83
C TYR A 261 -10.56 1.00 -6.17
N ARG A 262 -10.28 -0.21 -6.68
CA ARG A 262 -10.72 -0.68 -8.01
C ARG A 262 -12.21 -0.46 -8.32
N SER A 263 -13.09 -0.55 -7.31
CA SER A 263 -14.53 -0.35 -7.46
C SER A 263 -14.96 1.12 -7.40
N ASP A 264 -14.14 1.96 -6.77
CA ASP A 264 -14.54 3.29 -6.31
C ASP A 264 -13.88 4.40 -7.14
N VAL A 265 -12.83 4.08 -7.90
CA VAL A 265 -11.99 5.03 -8.64
C VAL A 265 -11.93 4.73 -10.15
N THR A 266 -12.02 5.80 -10.93
CA THR A 266 -11.57 5.91 -12.32
C THR A 266 -10.33 6.78 -12.38
N LEU A 267 -9.26 6.30 -13.00
CA LEU A 267 -8.08 7.11 -13.30
C LEU A 267 -8.03 7.40 -14.78
N VAL A 268 -8.06 8.69 -15.13
CA VAL A 268 -7.89 9.21 -16.49
C VAL A 268 -6.52 9.86 -16.57
N PHE A 269 -5.74 9.54 -17.58
CA PHE A 269 -4.44 10.16 -17.83
C PHE A 269 -4.58 11.28 -18.85
N LYS A 270 -3.97 12.43 -18.58
CA LYS A 270 -3.80 13.55 -19.51
C LYS A 270 -2.35 13.97 -19.60
N ASN A 271 -1.89 14.23 -20.82
CA ASN A 271 -0.52 14.65 -21.07
C ASN A 271 -0.32 16.13 -20.70
N TYR A 272 0.70 16.41 -19.90
CA TYR A 272 1.19 17.77 -19.66
C TYR A 272 2.72 17.80 -19.75
N PRO A 273 3.28 17.71 -20.96
CA PRO A 273 4.73 17.71 -21.14
C PRO A 273 5.32 19.05 -20.69
N LEU A 274 6.37 19.02 -19.87
CA LEU A 274 7.14 20.17 -19.41
C LEU A 274 8.20 20.55 -20.46
N ASP A 275 7.74 20.73 -21.69
CA ASP A 275 8.55 21.01 -22.87
C ASP A 275 7.87 22.12 -23.69
N SER A 276 8.60 23.22 -23.90
CA SER A 276 8.08 24.42 -24.56
C SER A 276 7.82 24.24 -26.06
N THR A 277 8.26 23.12 -26.66
CA THR A 277 8.07 22.83 -28.08
C THR A 277 6.60 22.58 -28.46
N CYS A 278 5.79 22.06 -27.54
CA CYS A 278 4.35 21.88 -27.73
C CYS A 278 3.49 22.51 -26.63
N ASN A 279 4.06 22.82 -25.46
CA ASN A 279 3.33 23.38 -24.34
C ASN A 279 3.74 24.84 -24.08
N SER A 280 2.95 25.77 -24.62
CA SER A 280 3.18 27.21 -24.46
C SER A 280 3.03 27.71 -23.01
N ARG A 281 2.44 26.91 -22.12
CA ARG A 281 2.33 27.22 -20.68
C ARG A 281 3.64 26.96 -19.93
N VAL A 282 4.63 26.37 -20.59
CA VAL A 282 5.96 26.06 -20.04
C VAL A 282 6.99 26.94 -20.75
N PRO A 283 7.38 28.09 -20.17
CA PRO A 283 8.20 29.08 -20.88
C PRO A 283 9.62 28.61 -21.20
N GLN A 284 10.16 27.68 -20.40
CA GLN A 284 11.49 27.11 -20.55
C GLN A 284 11.38 25.59 -20.58
N PRO A 285 12.01 24.89 -21.54
CA PRO A 285 11.92 23.44 -21.62
C PRO A 285 12.64 22.81 -20.42
N VAL A 286 11.88 22.09 -19.59
CA VAL A 286 12.40 21.38 -18.42
C VAL A 286 12.77 19.95 -18.81
N HIS A 287 11.96 19.32 -19.66
CA HIS A 287 12.16 17.95 -20.12
C HIS A 287 12.16 17.87 -21.66
N PRO A 288 13.30 18.16 -22.31
CA PRO A 288 13.40 18.08 -23.76
C PRO A 288 12.98 16.71 -24.31
N GLY A 289 12.04 16.70 -25.26
CA GLY A 289 11.51 15.47 -25.86
C GLY A 289 10.26 14.92 -25.19
N ALA A 290 9.78 15.52 -24.09
CA ALA A 290 8.54 15.10 -23.43
C ALA A 290 7.33 15.22 -24.36
N CYS A 291 7.29 16.25 -25.21
CA CYS A 291 6.24 16.43 -26.22
C CYS A 291 6.19 15.26 -27.22
N TYR A 292 7.36 14.85 -27.72
CA TYR A 292 7.47 13.73 -28.67
C TYR A 292 7.08 12.40 -28.03
N LEU A 293 7.51 12.18 -26.78
CA LEU A 293 7.16 11.00 -26.01
C LEU A 293 5.65 10.92 -25.70
N ALA A 294 5.03 12.02 -25.25
CA ALA A 294 3.59 12.09 -25.02
C ALA A 294 2.80 11.74 -26.30
N ALA A 295 3.17 12.32 -27.44
CA ALA A 295 2.53 12.03 -28.72
C ALA A 295 2.66 10.57 -29.14
N ALA A 296 3.80 9.94 -28.85
CA ALA A 296 4.02 8.53 -29.10
C ALA A 296 3.10 7.65 -28.24
N LEU A 297 2.90 7.96 -26.96
CA LEU A 297 1.95 7.22 -26.13
C LEU A 297 0.50 7.39 -26.60
N GLU A 298 0.11 8.57 -27.09
CA GLU A 298 -1.20 8.74 -27.73
C GLU A 298 -1.34 7.88 -29.00
N CYS A 299 -0.28 7.74 -29.78
CA CYS A 299 -0.26 6.79 -30.90
C CYS A 299 -0.36 5.33 -30.45
N ALA A 300 0.17 4.99 -29.27
CA ALA A 300 -0.05 3.68 -28.65
C ALA A 300 -1.48 3.50 -28.13
N ASN A 301 -2.12 4.56 -27.64
CA ASN A 301 -3.52 4.58 -27.21
C ASN A 301 -4.47 4.20 -28.35
N LEU A 302 -4.23 4.72 -29.56
CA LEU A 302 -4.99 4.37 -30.76
C LEU A 302 -4.92 2.87 -31.15
N GLN A 303 -3.96 2.13 -30.58
CA GLN A 303 -3.80 0.68 -30.75
C GLN A 303 -4.16 -0.10 -29.47
N GLY A 304 -4.75 0.55 -28.46
CA GLY A 304 -5.14 -0.07 -27.19
C GLY A 304 -3.97 -0.43 -26.28
N LYS A 305 -2.81 0.21 -26.46
CA LYS A 305 -1.55 -0.12 -25.77
C LYS A 305 -0.98 1.04 -24.95
N PHE A 306 -1.81 2.02 -24.58
CA PHE A 306 -1.37 3.14 -23.74
C PHE A 306 -0.74 2.67 -22.42
N TRP A 307 -1.49 1.94 -21.58
CA TRP A 307 -1.03 1.54 -20.25
C TRP A 307 0.23 0.65 -20.26
N PRO A 308 0.34 -0.37 -21.13
CA PRO A 308 1.60 -1.11 -21.26
C PRO A 308 2.80 -0.23 -21.65
N PHE A 309 2.59 0.78 -22.50
CA PHE A 309 3.64 1.72 -22.89
C PHE A 309 3.97 2.69 -21.74
N HIS A 310 2.96 3.24 -21.08
CA HIS A 310 3.05 4.07 -19.89
C HIS A 310 3.87 3.39 -18.79
N ASP A 311 3.55 2.14 -18.46
CA ASP A 311 4.23 1.40 -17.43
C ASP A 311 5.68 1.13 -17.82
N LEU A 312 5.96 0.81 -19.08
CA LEU A 312 7.31 0.63 -19.60
C LEU A 312 8.15 1.90 -19.44
N VAL A 313 7.59 3.05 -19.82
CA VAL A 313 8.28 4.35 -19.76
C VAL A 313 8.55 4.77 -18.31
N PHE A 314 7.59 4.60 -17.42
CA PHE A 314 7.75 4.95 -16.01
C PHE A 314 8.51 3.91 -15.18
N HIS A 315 8.77 2.72 -15.72
CA HIS A 315 9.51 1.66 -15.02
C HIS A 315 10.99 1.99 -14.86
N ASP A 316 11.62 2.74 -15.77
CA ASP A 316 13.04 3.10 -15.69
C ASP A 316 13.25 4.47 -15.02
N PRO A 317 13.73 4.52 -13.75
CA PRO A 317 13.89 5.77 -13.01
C PRO A 317 15.06 6.63 -13.50
N LYS A 318 15.92 6.09 -14.37
CA LYS A 318 17.19 6.70 -14.77
C LYS A 318 17.28 6.96 -16.27
N HIS A 319 16.20 7.50 -16.84
CA HIS A 319 16.08 7.99 -18.22
C HIS A 319 15.45 6.98 -19.18
N TYR A 320 14.17 7.20 -19.47
CA TYR A 320 13.60 6.73 -20.72
C TYR A 320 14.25 7.48 -21.89
N VAL A 321 14.65 6.77 -22.93
CA VAL A 321 15.28 7.36 -24.11
C VAL A 321 14.27 7.38 -25.26
N PRO A 322 13.81 8.57 -25.71
CA PRO A 322 12.81 8.69 -26.78
C PRO A 322 13.19 7.96 -28.08
N SER A 323 14.48 7.81 -28.38
CA SER A 323 14.93 7.11 -29.58
C SER A 323 14.64 5.60 -29.59
N ARG A 324 14.24 5.00 -28.46
CA ARG A 324 13.88 3.57 -28.36
C ARG A 324 12.40 3.28 -28.58
N MET A 325 11.58 4.30 -28.83
CA MET A 325 10.12 4.17 -28.87
C MET A 325 9.59 3.15 -29.88
N GLU A 326 10.23 3.00 -31.03
CA GLU A 326 9.80 2.00 -32.02
C GLU A 326 10.15 0.56 -31.59
N GLU A 327 11.30 0.36 -30.93
CA GLU A 327 11.67 -0.93 -30.36
C GLU A 327 10.70 -1.31 -29.24
N ASP A 328 10.34 -0.35 -28.39
CA ASP A 328 9.36 -0.57 -27.32
C ASP A 328 7.94 -0.79 -27.87
N ALA A 329 7.55 -0.06 -28.92
CA ALA A 329 6.30 -0.31 -29.64
C ALA A 329 6.26 -1.76 -30.18
N LEU A 330 7.34 -2.22 -30.80
CA LEU A 330 7.47 -3.59 -31.28
C LEU A 330 7.36 -4.61 -30.15
N ARG A 331 8.08 -4.39 -29.03
CA ARG A 331 8.07 -5.27 -27.84
C ARG A 331 6.68 -5.40 -27.22
N LEU A 332 5.89 -4.33 -27.26
CA LEU A 332 4.51 -4.28 -26.74
C LEU A 332 3.47 -4.84 -27.75
N GLY A 333 3.92 -5.22 -28.94
CA GLY A 333 3.11 -5.81 -30.00
C GLY A 333 2.25 -4.79 -30.76
N LEU A 334 2.71 -3.54 -30.87
CA LEU A 334 2.07 -2.54 -31.73
C LEU A 334 2.45 -2.79 -33.20
N ASP A 335 1.58 -2.36 -34.11
CA ASP A 335 1.94 -2.16 -35.51
C ASP A 335 2.84 -0.92 -35.60
N VAL A 336 4.14 -1.15 -35.82
CA VAL A 336 5.16 -0.11 -35.87
C VAL A 336 4.95 0.83 -37.06
N ALA A 337 4.44 0.34 -38.19
CA ALA A 337 4.18 1.18 -39.36
C ALA A 337 3.02 2.15 -39.09
N ARG A 338 1.92 1.66 -38.50
CA ARG A 338 0.80 2.50 -38.06
C ARG A 338 1.21 3.47 -36.95
N PHE A 339 2.03 3.02 -36.00
CA PHE A 339 2.57 3.85 -34.93
C PHE A 339 3.40 5.01 -35.48
N ARG A 340 4.37 4.73 -36.36
CA ARG A 340 5.18 5.75 -37.03
C ARG A 340 4.33 6.72 -37.84
N SER A 341 3.38 6.21 -38.64
CA SER A 341 2.47 7.06 -39.41
C SER A 341 1.63 8.00 -38.53
N CYS A 342 1.22 7.57 -37.34
CA CYS A 342 0.49 8.42 -36.39
C CYS A 342 1.37 9.55 -35.84
N ILE A 343 2.63 9.25 -35.54
CA ILE A 343 3.61 10.23 -35.07
C ILE A 343 3.91 11.25 -36.18
N ASP A 344 4.26 10.77 -37.37
CA ASP A 344 4.68 11.59 -38.51
C ASP A 344 3.56 12.51 -39.01
N SER A 345 2.31 12.05 -38.97
CA SER A 345 1.13 12.85 -39.35
C SER A 345 0.74 13.89 -38.29
N GLY A 346 1.33 13.85 -37.10
CA GLY A 346 0.99 14.74 -35.99
C GLY A 346 -0.32 14.38 -35.28
N GLN A 347 -0.91 13.22 -35.56
CA GLN A 347 -2.17 12.78 -34.95
C GLN A 347 -2.04 12.66 -33.42
N GLY A 348 -0.98 12.02 -32.92
CA GLY A 348 -0.73 11.93 -31.47
C GLY A 348 -0.50 13.30 -30.83
N MET A 349 0.18 14.21 -31.53
CA MET A 349 0.42 15.57 -31.06
C MET A 349 -0.88 16.39 -30.95
N ALA A 350 -1.88 16.13 -31.79
CA ALA A 350 -3.18 16.78 -31.69
C ALA A 350 -3.89 16.43 -30.36
N ALA A 351 -3.84 15.17 -29.94
CA ALA A 351 -4.38 14.74 -28.64
C ALA A 351 -3.62 15.39 -27.46
N VAL A 352 -2.29 15.43 -27.52
CA VAL A 352 -1.47 16.12 -26.51
C VAL A 352 -1.84 17.60 -26.37
N LYS A 353 -2.12 18.29 -27.49
CA LYS A 353 -2.56 19.69 -27.46
C LYS A 353 -3.94 19.86 -26.81
N GLN A 354 -4.87 18.94 -27.05
CA GLN A 354 -6.17 18.93 -26.39
C GLN A 354 -6.02 18.76 -24.88
N ASP A 355 -5.12 17.88 -24.42
CA ASP A 355 -4.81 17.74 -22.99
C ASP A 355 -4.24 19.02 -22.39
N ILE A 356 -3.34 19.72 -23.11
CA ILE A 356 -2.78 21.01 -22.67
C ILE A 356 -3.88 22.08 -22.56
N GLU A 357 -4.89 22.07 -23.44
CA GLU A 357 -6.05 22.96 -23.35
C GLU A 357 -6.91 22.65 -22.11
N GLN A 358 -7.17 21.36 -21.83
CA GLN A 358 -7.86 20.94 -20.61
C GLN A 358 -7.07 21.33 -19.35
N ALA A 359 -5.75 21.25 -19.41
CA ALA A 359 -4.87 21.67 -18.34
C ALA A 359 -4.99 23.18 -18.06
N ALA A 360 -5.29 24.00 -19.08
CA ALA A 360 -5.56 25.42 -18.90
C ALA A 360 -6.86 25.66 -18.11
N VAL A 361 -7.92 24.86 -18.36
CA VAL A 361 -9.19 24.92 -17.62
C VAL A 361 -8.97 24.64 -16.12
N ALA A 362 -8.14 23.64 -15.80
CA ALA A 362 -7.77 23.29 -14.43
C ALA A 362 -6.65 24.17 -13.83
N ASN A 363 -6.17 25.18 -14.56
CA ASN A 363 -5.04 26.04 -14.19
C ASN A 363 -3.77 25.26 -13.77
N VAL A 364 -3.50 24.15 -14.46
CA VAL A 364 -2.29 23.35 -14.24
C VAL A 364 -1.06 24.18 -14.63
N ASN A 365 -0.04 24.10 -13.77
CA ASN A 365 1.25 24.76 -13.97
C ASN A 365 2.47 23.90 -13.57
N ARG A 366 2.23 22.66 -13.13
CA ARG A 366 3.25 21.69 -12.73
C ARG A 366 2.71 20.27 -12.81
N THR A 367 3.60 19.29 -12.82
CA THR A 367 3.25 17.87 -12.80
C THR A 367 3.89 17.14 -11.62
N PRO A 368 3.26 16.08 -11.09
CA PRO A 368 1.89 15.68 -11.39
C PRO A 368 0.89 16.70 -10.79
N THR A 369 -0.24 16.86 -11.45
CA THR A 369 -1.42 17.57 -10.88
C THR A 369 -2.63 16.68 -11.08
N TYR A 370 -3.39 16.47 -10.02
CA TYR A 370 -4.62 15.69 -10.06
C TYR A 370 -5.84 16.60 -10.05
N VAL A 371 -6.91 16.19 -10.70
CA VAL A 371 -8.24 16.78 -10.56
C VAL A 371 -9.18 15.68 -10.09
N ILE A 372 -9.62 15.75 -8.84
CA ILE A 372 -10.44 14.70 -8.19
C ILE A 372 -11.85 15.23 -7.99
N ASN A 373 -12.83 14.62 -8.67
CA ASN A 373 -14.23 15.10 -8.72
C ASN A 373 -14.32 16.62 -8.97
N GLY A 374 -13.48 17.09 -9.88
CA GLY A 374 -13.37 18.50 -10.28
C GLY A 374 -12.50 19.37 -9.39
N VAL A 375 -11.90 18.88 -8.31
CA VAL A 375 -11.02 19.67 -7.43
C VAL A 375 -9.55 19.52 -7.85
N PRO A 376 -8.88 20.59 -8.32
CA PRO A 376 -7.45 20.53 -8.65
C PRO A 376 -6.57 20.41 -7.41
N ILE A 377 -5.57 19.55 -7.47
CA ILE A 377 -4.61 19.23 -6.42
C ILE A 377 -3.23 19.12 -7.04
N ALA A 378 -2.38 20.09 -6.74
CA ALA A 378 -1.02 20.13 -7.26
C ALA A 378 -0.10 19.21 -6.47
N GLY A 379 0.72 18.42 -7.15
CA GLY A 379 1.70 17.50 -6.56
C GLY A 379 1.20 16.06 -6.46
N GLY A 380 2.11 15.18 -6.04
CA GLY A 380 1.82 13.75 -5.87
C GLY A 380 0.83 13.49 -4.73
N LEU A 381 -0.04 12.51 -4.91
CA LEU A 381 -0.89 11.98 -3.84
C LEU A 381 -0.12 10.92 -3.04
N THR A 382 -0.48 10.74 -1.77
CA THR A 382 -0.09 9.56 -0.98
C THR A 382 -1.37 8.79 -0.61
N PRO A 383 -1.29 7.51 -0.19
CA PRO A 383 -2.50 6.77 0.18
C PRO A 383 -3.24 7.45 1.34
N ALA A 384 -2.49 7.95 2.32
CA ALA A 384 -3.05 8.68 3.45
C ALA A 384 -3.79 9.95 3.04
N THR A 385 -3.17 10.79 2.20
CA THR A 385 -3.81 12.05 1.79
C THR A 385 -4.99 11.80 0.86
N PHE A 386 -4.92 10.76 0.03
CA PHE A 386 -6.03 10.34 -0.81
C PHE A 386 -7.25 9.88 0.02
N ASP A 387 -7.04 9.08 1.05
CA ASP A 387 -8.12 8.60 1.93
C ASP A 387 -8.84 9.77 2.63
N ASP A 388 -8.08 10.69 3.21
CA ASP A 388 -8.63 11.87 3.88
C ASP A 388 -9.35 12.79 2.88
N LEU A 389 -8.78 12.96 1.68
CA LEU A 389 -9.39 13.74 0.61
C LEU A 389 -10.71 13.15 0.13
N VAL A 390 -10.75 11.85 -0.15
CA VAL A 390 -11.98 11.16 -0.57
C VAL A 390 -13.05 11.26 0.50
N ALA A 391 -12.68 11.11 1.78
CA ALA A 391 -13.62 11.31 2.88
C ALA A 391 -14.20 12.72 2.90
N VAL A 392 -13.36 13.75 2.74
CA VAL A 392 -13.79 15.15 2.65
C VAL A 392 -14.67 15.41 1.42
N LEU A 393 -14.32 14.85 0.25
CA LEU A 393 -15.10 15.02 -0.98
C LEU A 393 -16.50 14.39 -0.87
N LYS A 394 -16.61 13.24 -0.19
CA LYS A 394 -17.89 12.58 0.12
C LYS A 394 -18.73 13.40 1.10
N GLU A 395 -18.12 14.00 2.13
CA GLU A 395 -18.81 14.88 3.09
C GLU A 395 -19.33 16.17 2.46
N THR A 396 -18.57 16.74 1.53
CA THR A 396 -18.86 18.06 0.92
C THR A 396 -19.76 17.97 -0.31
N GLY A 397 -20.39 16.82 -0.54
CA GLY A 397 -21.42 16.65 -1.59
C GLY A 397 -20.87 16.56 -3.02
N GLY A 398 -19.61 16.14 -3.20
CA GLY A 398 -19.11 15.75 -4.51
C GLY A 398 -19.77 14.45 -4.93
N ARG A 399 -20.87 14.53 -5.69
CA ARG A 399 -21.46 13.37 -6.37
C ARG A 399 -20.48 12.75 -7.35
#